data_AF-D6RG80-F1
#
_entry.id   AF-D6RG80-F1
#
_cell.length_a   1.000
_cell.length_b   1.000
_cell.length_c   1.000
_cell.angle_alpha   90.00
_cell.angle_beta   90.00
_cell.angle_gamma   90.00
#
_symmetry.space_group_name_H-M   'P 1'
#
loop_
_entity.id
_entity.type
_entity.pdbx_description
1 polymer ?
#
loop_
_entity_poly.entity_id
_entity_poly.type
_entity_poly.pdbx_seq_one_letter_code
_entity_poly.pdbx_strand_id
1 'polypeptide(L)'
;MMGLWCRPVRLNIFLTGMNPFYFHAVNVILHCLVTLVLMYTCDKTVFKNRGLAFVTALLFAVHPVHTEAVAGIVGRADVLACLLFLLAFLSYQRSLDQGCAGQCFPTTASPFFLLLSLFLGTCAMLVKETGITVFGVCLVYDLFSPSHKQDKLSNGAVCQHSSGQPGSPQPSSQQAHPHRESRKQRFPHKDSWGGCHSPLPPEPKSSGFPMSPRAMWSLMRCLTGSTNRNFLLTLRPFLKRAILVISYVTVILYFRLWIMGGTMPLFSEQDNPASFSPYILTRFLTYSYLLAFNVWLLLAPITLCYDWQVGSIPLVETIWDVRNLATILLAVVMALLSLHCVAAFKRLEHKEVLAGLLFLVFPFIPASNLFFRVGFVVAERVLYMPSMGYCILFVHGLSKLCAGLSRCGATSLMASTVLLLLLFSWKTVKQNEIWLSRESLFRSGVQTLPHNAKVHYNYANFLKDQGRNKEAIYHYRTALKLYPRHASALNNLGTLTKDMAEAKMYYQKALQLHPQHNRALFNLGNLLKEEGLGILKLLQREKEPCLSVSLRIEWMKSCPRRRQKKPSCC
;
A
#
# COMPACT_ATOMS: atom_id res chain seq x y z
N MET A 1 -16.09 -9.95 -16.48
CA MET A 1 -15.83 -9.53 -15.08
C MET A 1 -14.77 -8.43 -14.92
N MET A 2 -13.85 -8.19 -15.88
CA MET A 2 -13.01 -6.95 -15.93
C MET A 2 -13.79 -5.63 -16.06
N GLY A 3 -15.13 -5.69 -16.11
CA GLY A 3 -16.01 -4.58 -16.47
C GLY A 3 -16.24 -3.53 -15.39
N LEU A 4 -16.08 -3.82 -14.09
CA LEU A 4 -16.17 -2.78 -13.04
C LEU A 4 -14.86 -1.97 -12.93
N TRP A 5 -13.72 -2.65 -13.04
CA TRP A 5 -12.38 -2.07 -13.02
C TRP A 5 -12.07 -1.18 -14.23
N CYS A 6 -12.68 -1.51 -15.38
CA CYS A 6 -12.59 -0.69 -16.59
C CYS A 6 -13.57 0.50 -16.62
N ARG A 7 -14.48 0.69 -15.65
CA ARG A 7 -15.47 1.78 -15.73
C ARG A 7 -14.86 3.18 -15.78
N PRO A 8 -13.83 3.51 -14.97
CA PRO A 8 -13.20 4.84 -15.05
C PRO A 8 -12.53 5.06 -16.41
N VAL A 9 -11.95 4.01 -17.00
CA VAL A 9 -11.28 4.07 -18.30
C VAL A 9 -12.32 4.19 -19.42
N ARG A 10 -13.41 3.41 -19.38
CA ARG A 10 -14.51 3.46 -20.34
C ARG A 10 -15.24 4.80 -20.32
N LEU A 11 -15.46 5.38 -19.14
CA LEU A 11 -16.04 6.72 -19.02
C LEU A 11 -15.14 7.77 -19.69
N ASN A 12 -13.82 7.67 -19.50
CA ASN A 12 -12.88 8.57 -20.14
C ASN A 12 -12.86 8.41 -21.67
N ILE A 13 -12.91 7.16 -22.16
CA ILE A 13 -13.04 6.87 -23.60
C ILE A 13 -14.33 7.47 -24.15
N PHE A 14 -15.43 7.35 -23.43
CA PHE A 14 -16.72 7.90 -23.83
C PHE A 14 -16.68 9.44 -23.92
N LEU A 15 -16.00 10.11 -22.99
CA LEU A 15 -15.95 11.58 -22.93
C LEU A 15 -14.89 12.20 -23.85
N THR A 16 -13.74 11.55 -24.03
CA THR A 16 -12.54 12.16 -24.65
C THR A 16 -11.90 11.33 -25.76
N GLY A 17 -12.50 10.18 -26.10
CA GLY A 17 -11.95 9.26 -27.09
C GLY A 17 -10.69 8.52 -26.61
N MET A 18 -9.87 8.07 -27.56
CA MET A 18 -8.67 7.25 -27.30
C MET A 18 -7.36 8.07 -27.22
N ASN A 19 -7.44 9.40 -27.07
CA ASN A 19 -6.26 10.24 -27.01
C ASN A 19 -5.52 10.03 -25.66
N PRO A 20 -4.25 9.55 -25.66
CA PRO A 20 -3.51 9.26 -24.44
C PRO A 20 -3.39 10.45 -23.49
N PHE A 21 -3.34 11.68 -24.01
CA PHE A 21 -3.18 12.89 -23.22
C PHE A 21 -4.21 13.00 -22.08
N TYR A 22 -5.49 12.79 -22.38
CA TYR A 22 -6.55 12.88 -21.37
C TYR A 22 -6.47 11.79 -20.30
N PHE A 23 -5.94 10.61 -20.63
CA PHE A 23 -5.75 9.56 -19.62
C PHE A 23 -4.69 9.96 -18.60
N HIS A 24 -3.59 10.54 -19.07
CA HIS A 24 -2.50 11.02 -18.22
C HIS A 24 -2.93 12.24 -17.41
N ALA A 25 -3.62 13.20 -18.04
CA ALA A 25 -4.12 14.40 -17.35
C ALA A 25 -5.01 14.05 -16.16
N VAL A 26 -5.95 13.10 -16.32
CA VAL A 26 -6.79 12.62 -15.22
C VAL A 26 -5.97 12.00 -14.10
N ASN A 27 -4.97 11.16 -14.42
CA ASN A 27 -4.12 10.54 -13.41
C ASN A 27 -3.28 11.58 -12.64
N VAL A 28 -2.75 12.60 -13.33
CA VAL A 28 -2.01 13.71 -12.71
C VAL A 28 -2.91 14.52 -11.80
N ILE A 29 -4.13 14.86 -12.23
CA ILE A 29 -5.11 15.56 -11.39
C ILE A 29 -5.44 14.73 -10.14
N LEU A 30 -5.68 13.43 -10.29
CA LEU A 30 -5.93 12.54 -9.17
C LEU A 30 -4.72 12.47 -8.21
N HIS A 31 -3.50 12.41 -8.74
CA HIS A 31 -2.29 12.44 -7.91
C HIS A 31 -2.16 13.75 -7.12
N CYS A 32 -2.40 14.90 -7.77
CA CYS A 32 -2.43 16.20 -7.08
C CYS A 32 -3.49 16.23 -5.97
N LEU A 33 -4.70 15.70 -6.23
CA LEU A 33 -5.75 15.62 -5.22
C LEU A 33 -5.35 14.70 -4.05
N VAL A 34 -4.75 13.53 -4.32
CA VAL A 34 -4.23 12.64 -3.28
C VAL A 34 -3.20 13.35 -2.42
N THR A 35 -2.24 14.05 -3.03
CA THR A 35 -1.21 14.82 -2.31
C THR A 35 -1.83 15.90 -1.43
N LEU A 36 -2.80 16.66 -1.93
CA LEU A 36 -3.48 17.71 -1.16
C LEU A 36 -4.29 17.13 0.01
N VAL A 37 -5.01 16.02 -0.23
CA VAL A 37 -5.77 15.33 0.83
C VAL A 37 -4.83 14.68 1.85
N LEU A 38 -3.67 14.17 1.43
CA LEU A 38 -2.64 13.66 2.34
C LEU A 38 -2.07 14.78 3.20
N MET A 39 -1.75 15.94 2.62
CA MET A 39 -1.31 17.12 3.36
C MET A 39 -2.36 17.53 4.41
N TYR A 40 -3.63 17.60 4.01
CA TYR A 40 -4.73 17.92 4.92
C TYR A 40 -4.88 16.87 6.04
N THR A 41 -4.78 15.59 5.71
CA THR A 41 -4.79 14.49 6.69
C THR A 41 -3.65 14.66 7.68
N CYS A 42 -2.44 14.93 7.18
CA CYS A 42 -1.27 15.12 8.00
C CYS A 42 -1.39 16.35 8.92
N ASP A 43 -1.95 17.46 8.46
CA ASP A 43 -2.21 18.67 9.28
C ASP A 43 -3.26 18.43 10.37
N LYS A 44 -4.31 17.66 10.08
CA LYS A 44 -5.43 17.46 11.02
C LYS A 44 -5.24 16.34 12.00
N THR A 45 -4.63 15.23 11.58
CA THR A 45 -4.64 13.99 12.37
C THR A 45 -3.25 13.55 12.82
N VAL A 46 -2.20 13.88 12.07
CA VAL A 46 -0.85 13.31 12.27
C VAL A 46 0.07 14.29 13.00
N PHE A 47 0.42 15.41 12.37
CA PHE A 47 1.41 16.37 12.89
C PHE A 47 0.77 17.55 13.59
N LYS A 48 1.42 18.06 14.64
CA LYS A 48 1.06 19.34 15.27
C LYS A 48 1.49 20.56 14.45
N ASN A 49 2.51 20.40 13.59
CA ASN A 49 3.09 21.49 12.81
C ASN A 49 2.74 21.34 11.31
N ARG A 50 2.14 22.38 10.74
CA ARG A 50 1.82 22.50 9.31
C ARG A 50 3.02 22.29 8.39
N GLY A 51 4.21 22.73 8.80
CA GLY A 51 5.43 22.56 8.01
C GLY A 51 5.78 21.09 7.78
N LEU A 52 5.62 20.23 8.78
CA LEU A 52 5.87 18.79 8.64
C LEU A 52 4.85 18.12 7.71
N ALA A 53 3.59 18.52 7.79
CA ALA A 53 2.55 18.07 6.88
C ALA A 53 2.85 18.46 5.42
N PHE A 54 3.34 19.70 5.20
CA PHE A 54 3.76 20.17 3.88
C PHE A 54 4.95 19.38 3.33
N VAL A 55 6.01 19.18 4.13
CA VAL A 55 7.19 18.40 3.69
C VAL A 55 6.80 16.94 3.39
N THR A 56 5.90 16.35 4.18
CA THR A 56 5.39 14.99 3.95
C THR A 56 4.67 14.89 2.60
N ALA A 57 3.80 15.86 2.29
CA ALA A 57 3.09 15.91 1.03
C ALA A 57 4.02 16.18 -0.16
N LEU A 58 5.02 17.05 0.02
CA LEU A 58 6.02 17.32 -1.01
C LEU A 58 6.86 16.09 -1.32
N LEU A 59 7.33 15.38 -0.28
CA LEU A 59 8.07 14.12 -0.43
C LEU A 59 7.23 13.06 -1.15
N PHE A 60 5.94 12.94 -0.80
CA PHE A 60 5.02 12.05 -1.49
C PHE A 60 4.86 12.44 -2.96
N ALA A 61 4.59 13.71 -3.28
CA ALA A 61 4.36 14.17 -4.65
C ALA A 61 5.54 13.91 -5.61
N VAL A 62 6.78 13.99 -5.12
CA VAL A 62 7.96 13.84 -5.98
C VAL A 62 8.53 12.43 -6.00
N HIS A 63 7.91 11.48 -5.28
CA HIS A 63 8.49 10.15 -5.05
C HIS A 63 8.54 9.30 -6.35
N PRO A 64 9.71 8.84 -6.81
CA PRO A 64 9.84 8.16 -8.11
C PRO A 64 9.04 6.86 -8.26
N VAL A 65 8.78 6.15 -7.16
CA VAL A 65 7.95 4.93 -7.14
C VAL A 65 6.52 5.15 -7.65
N HIS A 66 6.03 6.39 -7.70
CA HIS A 66 4.67 6.70 -8.16
C HIS A 66 4.54 6.73 -9.68
N THR A 67 5.66 6.77 -10.41
CA THR A 67 5.69 6.90 -11.87
C THR A 67 4.85 5.83 -12.57
N GLU A 68 4.96 4.55 -12.18
CA GLU A 68 4.12 3.46 -12.73
C GLU A 68 2.62 3.71 -12.48
N ALA A 69 2.24 4.11 -11.27
CA ALA A 69 0.85 4.32 -10.87
C ALA A 69 0.22 5.54 -11.57
N VAL A 70 0.98 6.60 -11.79
CA VAL A 70 0.48 7.86 -12.35
C VAL A 70 0.58 7.88 -13.88
N ALA A 71 1.70 7.46 -14.47
CA ALA A 71 1.87 7.43 -15.93
C ALA A 71 1.09 6.26 -16.57
N GLY A 72 0.99 5.12 -15.90
CA GLY A 72 0.26 3.96 -16.41
C GLY A 72 -1.26 4.16 -16.39
N ILE A 73 -1.93 3.92 -17.52
CA ILE A 73 -3.41 3.94 -17.60
C ILE A 73 -4.02 2.92 -16.62
N VAL A 74 -3.37 1.76 -16.47
CA VAL A 74 -3.79 0.70 -15.53
C VAL A 74 -3.64 1.16 -14.06
N GLY A 75 -2.67 2.02 -13.77
CA GLY A 75 -2.40 2.55 -12.44
C GLY A 75 -3.45 3.53 -11.90
N ARG A 76 -4.39 3.99 -12.76
CA ARG A 76 -5.52 4.85 -12.36
C ARG A 76 -6.29 4.29 -11.16
N ALA A 77 -6.47 2.97 -11.12
CA ALA A 77 -7.17 2.31 -10.03
C ALA A 77 -6.45 2.52 -8.69
N ASP A 78 -5.11 2.47 -8.67
CA ASP A 78 -4.32 2.64 -7.45
C ASP A 78 -4.42 4.08 -6.92
N VAL A 79 -4.32 5.08 -7.80
CA VAL A 79 -4.42 6.51 -7.43
C VAL A 79 -5.84 6.87 -6.95
N LEU A 80 -6.88 6.45 -7.68
CA LEU A 80 -8.27 6.72 -7.32
C LEU A 80 -8.66 6.01 -6.02
N ALA A 81 -8.25 4.75 -5.83
CA ALA A 81 -8.49 4.05 -4.58
C ALA A 81 -7.77 4.73 -3.40
N CYS A 82 -6.58 5.28 -3.61
CA CYS A 82 -5.85 6.02 -2.57
C CYS A 82 -6.59 7.31 -2.16
N LEU A 83 -7.16 8.04 -3.12
CA LEU A 83 -7.99 9.21 -2.83
C LEU A 83 -9.21 8.83 -1.97
N LEU A 84 -9.95 7.81 -2.38
CA LEU A 84 -11.13 7.32 -1.66
C LEU A 84 -10.75 6.75 -0.28
N PHE A 85 -9.60 6.09 -0.16
CA PHE A 85 -9.04 5.60 1.09
C PHE A 85 -8.81 6.75 2.09
N LEU A 86 -8.14 7.83 1.67
CA LEU A 86 -7.89 8.98 2.54
C LEU A 86 -9.19 9.70 2.93
N LEU A 87 -10.12 9.88 1.99
CA LEU A 87 -11.42 10.51 2.26
C LEU A 87 -12.27 9.65 3.21
N ALA A 88 -12.24 8.32 3.06
CA ALA A 88 -12.90 7.39 3.98
C ALA A 88 -12.31 7.48 5.39
N PHE A 89 -10.97 7.55 5.50
CA PHE A 89 -10.28 7.74 6.78
C PHE A 89 -10.64 9.08 7.44
N LEU A 90 -10.60 10.20 6.70
CA LEU A 90 -10.97 11.52 7.21
C LEU A 90 -12.44 11.58 7.64
N SER A 91 -13.35 10.99 6.86
CA SER A 91 -14.77 10.90 7.20
C SER A 91 -14.98 10.07 8.47
N TYR A 92 -14.21 8.98 8.63
CA TYR A 92 -14.23 8.19 9.85
C TYR A 92 -13.79 9.01 11.06
N GLN A 93 -12.66 9.72 10.97
CA GLN A 93 -12.18 10.58 12.06
C GLN A 93 -13.20 11.67 12.42
N ARG A 94 -13.84 12.27 11.41
CA ARG A 94 -14.90 13.27 11.64
C ARG A 94 -16.14 12.68 12.32
N SER A 95 -16.46 11.41 12.08
CA SER A 95 -17.54 10.72 12.82
C SER A 95 -17.27 10.59 14.32
N LEU A 96 -15.99 10.75 14.73
CA LEU A 96 -15.53 10.74 16.12
C LEU A 96 -15.47 12.16 16.74
N ASP A 97 -15.51 13.25 15.96
CA ASP A 97 -15.44 14.64 16.44
C ASP A 97 -16.81 15.14 16.97
N GLN A 98 -16.79 15.75 18.16
CA GLN A 98 -17.87 15.84 19.18
C GLN A 98 -19.21 16.50 18.81
N GLY A 99 -20.26 16.07 19.53
CA GLY A 99 -21.41 16.90 19.93
C GLY A 99 -22.77 16.20 19.85
N CYS A 100 -23.33 15.78 20.98
CA CYS A 100 -24.74 15.40 21.20
C CYS A 100 -25.21 13.94 20.91
N ALA A 101 -25.87 13.42 21.96
CA ALA A 101 -27.10 12.63 21.97
C ALA A 101 -27.05 11.09 22.03
N GLY A 102 -27.67 10.58 23.11
CA GLY A 102 -28.61 9.46 23.06
C GLY A 102 -28.05 8.08 23.37
N GLN A 103 -28.53 7.47 24.46
CA GLN A 103 -28.16 6.13 24.94
C GLN A 103 -28.54 4.96 23.99
N CYS A 104 -29.12 5.22 22.81
CA CYS A 104 -29.77 4.18 21.99
C CYS A 104 -28.99 3.73 20.73
N PHE A 105 -27.97 4.46 20.26
CA PHE A 105 -27.11 4.05 19.13
C PHE A 105 -25.63 3.97 19.56
N PRO A 106 -24.72 3.28 18.82
CA PRO A 106 -23.29 3.50 19.02
C PRO A 106 -23.03 5.01 19.02
N THR A 107 -22.32 5.51 20.01
CA THR A 107 -21.99 6.93 20.17
C THR A 107 -20.97 7.36 19.10
N THR A 108 -21.36 7.33 17.83
CA THR A 108 -20.76 8.15 16.78
C THR A 108 -21.37 9.52 16.90
N ALA A 109 -20.52 10.55 16.99
CA ALA A 109 -20.98 11.94 17.05
C ALA A 109 -21.73 12.36 15.78
N SER A 110 -21.53 11.66 14.67
CA SER A 110 -22.31 11.83 13.44
C SER A 110 -22.46 10.51 12.67
N PRO A 111 -23.66 9.90 12.62
CA PRO A 111 -23.90 8.67 11.84
C PRO A 111 -23.72 8.89 10.34
N PHE A 112 -23.96 10.11 9.85
CA PHE A 112 -23.75 10.49 8.45
C PHE A 112 -22.29 10.32 8.02
N PHE A 113 -21.33 10.83 8.80
CA PHE A 113 -19.91 10.70 8.46
C PHE A 113 -19.40 9.26 8.57
N LEU A 114 -19.96 8.46 9.49
CA LEU A 114 -19.68 7.03 9.53
C LEU A 114 -20.18 6.33 8.27
N LEU A 115 -21.43 6.57 7.86
CA LEU A 115 -22.01 5.99 6.64
C LEU A 115 -21.23 6.43 5.39
N LEU A 116 -20.83 7.70 5.32
CA LEU A 116 -19.99 8.22 4.25
C LEU A 116 -18.62 7.52 4.22
N SER A 117 -18.00 7.27 5.38
CA SER A 117 -16.75 6.50 5.47
C SER A 117 -16.93 5.06 4.96
N LEU A 118 -18.02 4.38 5.37
CA LEU A 118 -18.36 3.03 4.91
C LEU A 118 -18.58 3.00 3.39
N PHE A 119 -19.30 3.97 2.85
CA PHE A 119 -19.54 4.11 1.42
C PHE A 119 -18.24 4.34 0.64
N LEU A 120 -17.44 5.34 1.05
CA LEU A 120 -16.17 5.67 0.39
C LEU A 120 -15.16 4.51 0.45
N GLY A 121 -15.06 3.81 1.59
CA GLY A 121 -14.20 2.64 1.73
C GLY A 121 -14.66 1.46 0.86
N THR A 122 -15.97 1.30 0.67
CA THR A 122 -16.53 0.31 -0.27
C THR A 122 -16.23 0.69 -1.71
N CYS A 123 -16.40 1.97 -2.08
CA CYS A 123 -15.98 2.46 -3.39
C CYS A 123 -14.48 2.23 -3.62
N ALA A 124 -13.63 2.50 -2.61
CA ALA A 124 -12.21 2.22 -2.68
C ALA A 124 -11.93 0.73 -2.95
N MET A 125 -12.62 -0.18 -2.24
CA MET A 125 -12.50 -1.62 -2.45
C MET A 125 -12.93 -2.05 -3.86
N LEU A 126 -14.01 -1.48 -4.39
CA LEU A 126 -14.51 -1.78 -5.74
C LEU A 126 -13.57 -1.26 -6.84
N VAL A 127 -12.84 -0.17 -6.56
CA VAL A 127 -11.81 0.38 -7.44
C VAL A 127 -10.49 -0.39 -7.33
N LYS A 128 -10.09 -0.79 -6.11
CA LYS A 128 -8.89 -1.58 -5.81
C LYS A 128 -9.07 -2.41 -4.54
N GLU A 129 -8.65 -3.68 -4.59
CA GLU A 129 -8.79 -4.62 -3.50
C GLU A 129 -8.13 -4.18 -2.20
N THR A 130 -7.03 -3.43 -2.31
CA THR A 130 -6.30 -2.84 -1.18
C THR A 130 -7.14 -1.78 -0.45
N GLY A 131 -8.17 -1.21 -1.08
CA GLY A 131 -9.06 -0.22 -0.48
C GLY A 131 -9.80 -0.70 0.77
N ILE A 132 -10.08 -2.01 0.90
CA ILE A 132 -10.74 -2.56 2.10
C ILE A 132 -9.92 -2.35 3.38
N THR A 133 -8.60 -2.20 3.24
CA THR A 133 -7.68 -2.06 4.37
C THR A 133 -7.91 -0.77 5.16
N VAL A 134 -8.63 0.22 4.59
CA VAL A 134 -8.99 1.47 5.27
C VAL A 134 -9.79 1.21 6.54
N PHE A 135 -10.68 0.21 6.54
CA PHE A 135 -11.47 -0.11 7.72
C PHE A 135 -10.61 -0.65 8.86
N GLY A 136 -9.61 -1.46 8.53
CA GLY A 136 -8.60 -1.90 9.50
C GLY A 136 -7.81 -0.73 10.07
N VAL A 137 -7.36 0.19 9.20
CA VAL A 137 -6.65 1.40 9.63
C VAL A 137 -7.53 2.27 10.53
N CYS A 138 -8.80 2.50 10.17
CA CYS A 138 -9.75 3.26 10.97
C CYS A 138 -9.95 2.65 12.36
N LEU A 139 -10.18 1.34 12.44
CA LEU A 139 -10.42 0.65 13.72
C LEU A 139 -9.18 0.65 14.62
N VAL A 140 -8.00 0.38 14.08
CA VAL A 140 -6.78 0.42 14.89
C VAL A 140 -6.49 1.87 15.29
N TYR A 141 -6.62 2.84 14.39
CA TYR A 141 -6.42 4.25 14.76
C TYR A 141 -7.42 4.73 15.83
N ASP A 142 -8.69 4.32 15.75
CA ASP A 142 -9.73 4.62 16.76
C ASP A 142 -9.40 4.03 18.13
N LEU A 143 -8.88 2.80 18.17
CA LEU A 143 -8.49 2.13 19.41
C LEU A 143 -7.39 2.91 20.17
N PHE A 144 -6.46 3.53 19.43
CA PHE A 144 -5.30 4.23 19.99
C PHE A 144 -5.49 5.76 20.12
N SER A 145 -6.46 6.37 19.44
CA SER A 145 -6.81 7.80 19.53
C SER A 145 -7.72 8.28 20.70
N PRO A 146 -8.35 7.45 21.59
CA PRO A 146 -9.41 7.92 22.50
C PRO A 146 -8.98 8.96 23.56
N SER A 147 -7.69 9.00 23.93
CA SER A 147 -7.28 9.71 25.15
C SER A 147 -7.12 11.23 25.03
N HIS A 148 -7.19 11.82 23.84
CA HIS A 148 -6.85 13.25 23.66
C HIS A 148 -8.05 14.21 23.81
N LYS A 149 -9.29 13.70 23.84
CA LYS A 149 -10.49 14.57 23.92
C LYS A 149 -10.97 14.83 25.35
N GLN A 150 -10.51 14.05 26.33
CA GLN A 150 -10.91 14.23 27.72
C GLN A 150 -10.14 15.39 28.39
N ASP A 151 -8.86 15.58 28.05
CA ASP A 151 -8.04 16.71 28.56
C ASP A 151 -8.52 18.08 28.06
N LYS A 152 -9.06 18.16 26.84
CA LYS A 152 -9.63 19.43 26.32
C LYS A 152 -10.95 19.82 27.00
N LEU A 153 -11.76 18.86 27.44
CA LEU A 153 -13.00 19.16 28.18
C LEU A 153 -12.70 19.52 29.64
N SER A 154 -11.74 18.83 30.27
CA SER A 154 -11.41 19.09 31.68
C SER A 154 -10.76 20.46 31.90
N ASN A 155 -9.99 20.96 30.93
CA ASN A 155 -9.38 22.31 31.00
C ASN A 155 -10.31 23.45 30.52
N GLY A 156 -11.44 23.12 29.89
CA GLY A 156 -12.44 24.10 29.43
C GLY A 156 -13.63 24.31 30.38
N ALA A 157 -13.75 23.49 31.43
CA ALA A 157 -14.89 23.50 32.35
C ALA A 157 -14.63 24.22 33.69
N VAL A 158 -13.50 24.91 33.84
CA VAL A 158 -13.23 25.78 35.00
C VAL A 158 -13.48 27.24 34.61
N CYS A 159 -14.73 27.56 34.28
CA CYS A 159 -15.21 28.94 34.26
C CYS A 159 -16.48 29.03 35.14
N GLN A 160 -16.27 29.63 36.31
CA GLN A 160 -17.20 30.22 37.27
C GLN A 160 -18.71 30.05 36.98
N HIS A 161 -19.37 29.22 37.79
CA HIS A 161 -20.75 29.47 38.20
C HIS A 161 -20.80 29.71 39.71
N SER A 162 -20.59 30.97 40.09
CA SER A 162 -21.09 31.49 41.37
C SER A 162 -22.62 31.55 41.28
N SER A 163 -23.27 30.84 42.19
CA SER A 163 -24.72 30.81 42.39
C SER A 163 -25.27 32.21 42.72
N GLY A 164 -26.19 32.71 41.89
CA GLY A 164 -27.05 33.85 42.20
C GLY A 164 -28.50 33.49 41.83
N GLN A 165 -29.35 33.33 42.84
CA GLN A 165 -30.81 33.24 42.66
C GLN A 165 -31.42 34.63 42.39
N PRO A 166 -32.56 34.73 41.68
CA PRO A 166 -33.22 36.00 41.39
C PRO A 166 -34.27 36.35 42.48
N GLY A 167 -34.19 37.56 43.02
CA GLY A 167 -35.18 38.15 43.92
C GLY A 167 -35.43 39.62 43.53
N SER A 168 -36.70 39.98 43.52
CA SER A 168 -37.42 41.20 43.05
C SER A 168 -36.88 42.59 43.45
N PRO A 169 -37.34 43.68 42.78
CA PRO A 169 -36.78 45.02 42.86
C PRO A 169 -37.48 45.93 43.89
N GLN A 170 -36.73 46.87 44.52
CA GLN A 170 -37.07 48.30 44.71
C GLN A 170 -36.01 49.06 45.56
N PRO A 171 -35.98 50.41 45.56
CA PRO A 171 -34.74 51.21 45.51
C PRO A 171 -34.41 52.00 46.80
N SER A 172 -33.39 52.87 46.71
CA SER A 172 -32.83 53.84 47.69
C SER A 172 -31.74 53.27 48.60
N SER A 173 -30.64 53.94 48.98
CA SER A 173 -30.12 55.30 48.81
C SER A 173 -28.64 55.32 49.25
N GLN A 174 -27.86 56.24 48.66
CA GLN A 174 -26.70 57.01 49.15
C GLN A 174 -25.68 56.44 50.17
N GLN A 175 -24.41 56.51 49.74
CA GLN A 175 -23.17 56.93 50.44
C GLN A 175 -23.19 57.13 51.97
N ALA A 176 -22.22 56.55 52.68
CA ALA A 176 -21.07 57.27 53.28
C ALA A 176 -20.30 56.42 54.32
N HIS A 177 -18.97 56.41 54.19
CA HIS A 177 -17.99 56.21 55.29
C HIS A 177 -18.09 57.36 56.30
N PRO A 178 -17.69 57.23 57.60
CA PRO A 178 -16.26 57.09 57.98
C PRO A 178 -15.91 56.44 59.35
N HIS A 179 -14.60 56.15 59.50
CA HIS A 179 -13.71 56.15 60.71
C HIS A 179 -14.22 55.57 62.05
N ARG A 180 -13.42 54.85 62.86
CA ARG A 180 -12.17 55.31 63.49
C ARG A 180 -11.58 54.21 64.44
N GLU A 181 -10.24 54.17 64.55
CA GLU A 181 -9.38 53.74 65.69
C GLU A 181 -9.51 52.29 66.26
N SER A 182 -8.52 51.61 66.85
CA SER A 182 -7.06 51.73 67.00
C SER A 182 -6.58 50.49 67.78
N ARG A 183 -5.45 49.86 67.40
CA ARG A 183 -4.37 49.46 68.33
C ARG A 183 -3.20 48.79 67.60
N LYS A 184 -2.01 49.32 67.89
CA LYS A 184 -0.67 48.84 67.55
C LYS A 184 -0.25 47.66 68.45
N GLN A 185 0.69 46.85 67.94
CA GLN A 185 1.91 46.26 68.55
C GLN A 185 2.09 44.81 68.06
N ARG A 186 3.26 44.21 67.80
CA ARG A 186 4.66 44.56 67.47
C ARG A 186 5.36 43.18 67.28
N PHE A 187 6.19 42.99 66.25
CA PHE A 187 7.07 41.79 66.01
C PHE A 187 8.31 41.78 66.97
N PRO A 188 9.32 40.87 66.87
CA PRO A 188 9.43 39.44 67.27
C PRO A 188 10.73 39.15 68.13
N HIS A 189 11.19 37.88 68.25
CA HIS A 189 12.39 37.27 68.92
C HIS A 189 12.05 36.43 70.19
N LYS A 190 12.67 35.29 70.58
CA LYS A 190 14.01 34.69 70.39
C LYS A 190 14.05 33.20 70.89
N ASP A 191 14.89 32.37 70.26
CA ASP A 191 15.71 31.17 70.66
C ASP A 191 15.26 30.05 71.64
N SER A 192 15.51 28.78 71.24
CA SER A 192 16.19 27.66 71.96
C SER A 192 16.01 26.33 71.18
N TRP A 193 17.01 25.74 70.51
CA TRP A 193 18.12 24.83 70.92
C TRP A 193 17.76 23.48 71.56
N GLY A 194 18.27 22.40 70.92
CA GLY A 194 18.33 21.00 71.34
C GLY A 194 17.64 20.08 70.32
N GLY A 195 18.25 19.16 69.57
CA GLY A 195 19.56 18.51 69.60
C GLY A 195 19.32 17.02 69.30
N CYS A 196 19.91 16.46 68.23
CA CYS A 196 20.31 15.04 68.14
C CYS A 196 20.96 14.71 66.78
N HIS A 197 21.99 13.87 66.87
CA HIS A 197 23.05 13.57 65.91
C HIS A 197 22.63 12.71 64.71
N SER A 198 23.37 12.88 63.60
CA SER A 198 23.45 11.92 62.47
C SER A 198 24.45 10.80 62.76
N PRO A 199 24.40 9.67 62.02
CA PRO A 199 25.53 9.38 61.13
C PRO A 199 25.17 8.80 59.74
N LEU A 200 26.15 8.96 58.84
CA LEU A 200 26.24 8.57 57.42
C LEU A 200 26.05 7.05 57.12
N PRO A 201 25.85 6.68 55.83
CA PRO A 201 25.48 5.33 55.39
C PRO A 201 26.69 4.40 55.19
N PRO A 202 26.50 3.07 55.21
CA PRO A 202 27.54 2.12 54.80
C PRO A 202 27.48 1.76 53.31
N GLU A 203 28.66 1.48 52.75
CA GLU A 203 28.93 1.00 51.38
C GLU A 203 28.42 -0.43 51.07
N PRO A 204 28.30 -0.82 49.78
CA PRO A 204 27.60 -2.03 49.37
C PRO A 204 28.51 -3.27 49.38
N LYS A 205 27.99 -4.39 49.89
CA LYS A 205 28.51 -5.74 49.60
C LYS A 205 27.53 -6.52 48.74
N SER A 206 28.11 -7.16 47.72
CA SER A 206 27.51 -8.06 46.74
C SER A 206 26.79 -9.25 47.35
N SER A 207 25.66 -9.66 46.78
CA SER A 207 25.44 -10.96 46.10
C SER A 207 23.97 -11.38 46.13
N GLY A 208 23.43 -11.70 44.93
CA GLY A 208 22.40 -12.72 44.70
C GLY A 208 21.00 -12.49 45.28
N PHE A 209 20.05 -12.08 44.44
CA PHE A 209 18.61 -12.25 44.71
C PHE A 209 18.00 -13.24 43.72
N PRO A 210 17.38 -14.34 44.17
CA PRO A 210 16.34 -15.02 43.40
C PRO A 210 15.06 -14.19 43.49
N MET A 211 14.45 -13.84 42.35
CA MET A 211 13.16 -13.14 42.33
C MET A 211 12.09 -13.99 43.03
N SER A 212 11.49 -13.44 44.09
CA SER A 212 10.43 -14.15 44.82
C SER A 212 9.10 -14.19 44.03
N PRO A 213 8.32 -15.28 44.11
CA PRO A 213 7.01 -15.40 43.44
C PRO A 213 6.00 -14.33 43.84
N ARG A 214 6.20 -13.66 44.99
CA ARG A 214 5.33 -12.57 45.47
C ARG A 214 5.48 -11.29 44.64
N ALA A 215 6.66 -11.00 44.07
CA ALA A 215 6.85 -9.85 43.19
C ALA A 215 6.14 -10.05 41.84
N MET A 216 6.16 -11.27 41.31
CA MET A 216 5.44 -11.63 40.09
C MET A 216 3.92 -11.66 40.29
N TRP A 217 3.44 -12.11 41.46
CA TRP A 217 2.02 -12.00 41.83
C TRP A 217 1.56 -10.55 42.08
N SER A 218 2.44 -9.69 42.58
CA SER A 218 2.15 -8.25 42.73
C SER A 218 2.14 -7.51 41.39
N LEU A 219 3.01 -7.91 40.44
CA LEU A 219 3.01 -7.41 39.06
C LEU A 219 1.75 -7.88 38.28
N MET A 220 1.36 -9.15 38.45
CA MET A 220 0.11 -9.70 37.89
C MET A 220 -1.15 -9.07 38.52
N ARG A 221 -1.15 -8.80 39.83
CA ARG A 221 -2.23 -8.06 40.51
C ARG A 221 -2.31 -6.60 40.06
N CYS A 222 -1.18 -5.94 39.78
CA CYS A 222 -1.17 -4.57 39.25
C CYS A 222 -1.73 -4.50 37.81
N LEU A 223 -1.58 -5.58 37.03
CA LEU A 223 -2.19 -5.72 35.70
C LEU A 223 -3.70 -6.04 35.74
N THR A 224 -4.25 -6.46 36.88
CA THR A 224 -5.65 -6.93 36.98
C THR A 224 -6.50 -6.21 38.04
N GLY A 225 -5.92 -5.36 38.87
CA GLY A 225 -6.60 -4.73 40.01
C GLY A 225 -6.98 -3.26 39.79
N SER A 226 -8.28 -2.96 39.88
CA SER A 226 -8.89 -1.63 40.10
C SER A 226 -9.24 -0.75 38.88
N THR A 227 -8.56 -0.85 37.72
CA THR A 227 -8.81 0.05 36.55
C THR A 227 -9.81 -0.49 35.52
N ASN A 228 -10.34 -1.70 35.70
CA ASN A 228 -11.15 -2.37 34.66
C ASN A 228 -12.50 -1.69 34.39
N ARG A 229 -13.16 -1.09 35.39
CA ARG A 229 -14.50 -0.53 35.20
C ARG A 229 -14.50 0.76 34.37
N ASN A 230 -13.53 1.65 34.62
CA ASN A 230 -13.36 2.87 33.83
C ASN A 230 -12.81 2.56 32.43
N PHE A 231 -11.90 1.60 32.30
CA PHE A 231 -11.40 1.15 31.00
C PHE A 231 -12.50 0.51 30.14
N LEU A 232 -13.33 -0.36 30.71
CA LEU A 232 -14.47 -0.99 30.02
C LEU A 232 -15.52 0.04 29.58
N LEU A 233 -15.79 1.07 30.39
CA LEU A 233 -16.70 2.16 30.03
C LEU A 233 -16.16 3.00 28.86
N THR A 234 -14.86 3.26 28.82
CA THR A 234 -14.17 3.96 27.72
C THR A 234 -14.11 3.11 26.44
N LEU A 235 -14.00 1.77 26.57
CA LEU A 235 -13.93 0.86 25.43
C LEU A 235 -15.31 0.53 24.83
N ARG A 236 -16.38 0.59 25.62
CA ARG A 236 -17.76 0.31 25.18
C ARG A 236 -18.19 1.03 23.89
N PRO A 237 -17.98 2.36 23.73
CA PRO A 237 -18.35 3.06 22.48
C PRO A 237 -17.52 2.59 21.28
N PHE A 238 -16.23 2.32 21.48
CA PHE A 238 -15.36 1.72 20.46
C PHE A 238 -15.85 0.32 20.06
N LEU A 239 -16.13 -0.56 21.03
CA LEU A 239 -16.60 -1.93 20.79
C LEU A 239 -17.87 -1.95 19.94
N LYS A 240 -18.85 -1.09 20.24
CA LYS A 240 -20.08 -1.00 19.42
C LYS A 240 -19.77 -0.59 17.97
N ARG A 241 -18.90 0.39 17.76
CA ARG A 241 -18.47 0.80 16.40
C ARG A 241 -17.69 -0.31 15.70
N ALA A 242 -16.77 -0.96 16.41
CA ALA A 242 -15.94 -2.04 15.88
C ALA A 242 -16.82 -3.21 15.42
N ILE A 243 -17.80 -3.63 16.22
CA ILE A 243 -18.76 -4.68 15.84
C ILE A 243 -19.51 -4.28 14.57
N LEU A 244 -20.01 -3.05 14.47
CA LEU A 244 -20.72 -2.56 13.29
C LEU A 244 -19.81 -2.57 12.05
N VAL A 245 -18.62 -1.99 12.12
CA VAL A 245 -17.68 -1.94 10.99
C VAL A 245 -17.23 -3.35 10.58
N ILE A 246 -16.92 -4.22 11.53
CA ILE A 246 -16.51 -5.60 11.25
C ILE A 246 -17.66 -6.39 10.60
N SER A 247 -18.89 -6.25 11.11
CA SER A 247 -20.06 -6.89 10.48
C SER A 247 -20.27 -6.40 9.05
N TYR A 248 -20.12 -5.10 8.80
CA TYR A 248 -20.24 -4.50 7.48
C TYR A 248 -19.16 -5.01 6.52
N VAL A 249 -17.90 -5.01 6.96
CA VAL A 249 -16.77 -5.55 6.19
C VAL A 249 -16.97 -7.01 5.85
N THR A 250 -17.48 -7.81 6.80
CA THR A 250 -17.76 -9.24 6.57
C THR A 250 -18.83 -9.43 5.49
N VAL A 251 -19.92 -8.67 5.55
CA VAL A 251 -20.98 -8.71 4.53
C VAL A 251 -20.45 -8.32 3.15
N ILE A 252 -19.62 -7.27 3.08
CA ILE A 252 -19.06 -6.81 1.79
C ILE A 252 -18.04 -7.78 1.22
N LEU A 253 -17.18 -8.37 2.06
CA LEU A 253 -16.24 -9.40 1.61
C LEU A 253 -16.97 -10.64 1.12
N TYR A 254 -18.04 -11.05 1.80
CA TYR A 254 -18.91 -12.13 1.34
C TYR A 254 -19.52 -11.79 -0.04
N PHE A 255 -20.13 -10.63 -0.19
CA PHE A 255 -20.70 -10.17 -1.46
C PHE A 255 -19.66 -10.12 -2.58
N ARG A 256 -18.43 -9.67 -2.26
CA ARG A 256 -17.32 -9.62 -3.20
C ARG A 256 -16.87 -11.02 -3.65
N LEU A 257 -16.72 -11.96 -2.72
CA LEU A 257 -16.36 -13.34 -3.04
C LEU A 257 -17.46 -14.05 -3.85
N TRP A 258 -18.72 -13.76 -3.52
CA TRP A 258 -19.88 -14.25 -4.27
C TRP A 258 -19.86 -13.76 -5.72
N ILE A 259 -19.61 -12.46 -5.95
CA ILE A 259 -19.44 -11.91 -7.31
C ILE A 259 -18.28 -12.58 -8.05
N MET A 260 -17.18 -12.90 -7.36
CA MET A 260 -16.00 -13.56 -7.96
C MET A 260 -16.24 -15.03 -8.32
N GLY A 261 -17.44 -15.58 -8.10
CA GLY A 261 -17.76 -16.98 -8.39
C GLY A 261 -17.00 -17.96 -7.50
N GLY A 262 -16.55 -17.52 -6.32
CA GLY A 262 -15.88 -18.35 -5.31
C GLY A 262 -14.51 -18.89 -5.68
N THR A 263 -13.95 -18.55 -6.85
CA THR A 263 -12.64 -19.05 -7.30
C THR A 263 -11.55 -18.01 -7.14
N MET A 264 -10.39 -18.43 -6.63
CA MET A 264 -9.19 -17.59 -6.63
C MET A 264 -8.57 -17.58 -8.03
N PRO A 265 -7.94 -16.47 -8.46
CA PRO A 265 -7.22 -16.43 -9.72
C PRO A 265 -6.09 -17.48 -9.71
N LEU A 266 -6.03 -18.26 -10.79
CA LEU A 266 -4.93 -19.19 -11.04
C LEU A 266 -3.76 -18.40 -11.61
N PHE A 267 -2.61 -18.48 -10.94
CA PHE A 267 -1.37 -17.88 -11.39
C PHE A 267 -0.43 -18.95 -11.96
N SER A 268 0.50 -18.54 -12.80
CA SER A 268 1.55 -19.42 -13.31
C SER A 268 2.85 -19.24 -12.54
N GLU A 269 3.76 -20.21 -12.65
CA GLU A 269 5.11 -20.11 -12.10
C GLU A 269 5.89 -18.90 -12.66
N GLN A 270 5.57 -18.48 -13.89
CA GLN A 270 6.18 -17.30 -14.49
C GLN A 270 5.81 -16.01 -13.75
N ASP A 271 4.57 -15.94 -13.26
CA ASP A 271 4.05 -14.76 -12.59
C ASP A 271 4.69 -14.56 -11.21
N ASN A 272 4.91 -15.67 -10.49
CA ASN A 272 5.49 -15.66 -9.16
C ASN A 272 6.21 -16.98 -8.87
N PRO A 273 7.49 -17.14 -9.26
CA PRO A 273 8.22 -18.40 -9.11
C PRO A 273 8.33 -18.84 -7.64
N ALA A 274 8.41 -17.89 -6.70
CA ALA A 274 8.45 -18.19 -5.27
C ALA A 274 7.19 -18.95 -4.83
N SER A 275 6.00 -18.58 -5.30
CA SER A 275 4.73 -19.26 -4.96
C SER A 275 4.70 -20.75 -5.32
N PHE A 276 5.49 -21.17 -6.31
CA PHE A 276 5.50 -22.53 -6.85
C PHE A 276 6.70 -23.37 -6.39
N SER A 277 7.60 -22.80 -5.58
CA SER A 277 8.71 -23.56 -5.00
C SER A 277 8.18 -24.70 -4.11
N PRO A 278 8.68 -25.93 -4.24
CA PRO A 278 8.24 -27.07 -3.43
C PRO A 278 8.63 -26.90 -1.95
N TYR A 279 9.70 -26.14 -1.67
CA TYR A 279 10.24 -25.97 -0.33
C TYR A 279 9.56 -24.82 0.40
N ILE A 280 9.00 -25.09 1.59
CA ILE A 280 8.39 -24.07 2.45
C ILE A 280 9.42 -23.02 2.90
N LEU A 281 10.64 -23.46 3.22
CA LEU A 281 11.71 -22.57 3.66
C LEU A 281 12.05 -21.53 2.59
N THR A 282 12.26 -21.95 1.35
CA THR A 282 12.52 -21.06 0.22
C THR A 282 11.41 -20.05 0.02
N ARG A 283 10.14 -20.47 0.16
CA ARG A 283 8.98 -19.57 0.08
C ARG A 283 9.02 -18.51 1.18
N PHE A 284 9.20 -18.94 2.42
CA PHE A 284 9.25 -18.05 3.57
C PHE A 284 10.40 -17.04 3.44
N LEU A 285 11.63 -17.51 3.23
CA LEU A 285 12.82 -16.65 3.10
C LEU A 285 12.67 -15.67 1.95
N THR A 286 12.21 -16.14 0.78
CA THR A 286 12.01 -15.28 -0.39
C THR A 286 10.94 -14.22 -0.11
N TYR A 287 9.78 -14.58 0.43
CA TYR A 287 8.73 -13.60 0.75
C TYR A 287 9.16 -12.60 1.80
N SER A 288 9.87 -13.03 2.85
CA SER A 288 10.40 -12.11 3.85
C SER A 288 11.42 -11.14 3.25
N TYR A 289 12.29 -11.62 2.35
CA TYR A 289 13.20 -10.75 1.59
C TYR A 289 12.46 -9.79 0.66
N LEU A 290 11.38 -10.23 0.00
CA LEU A 290 10.58 -9.34 -0.86
C LEU A 290 9.99 -8.17 -0.07
N LEU A 291 9.65 -8.34 1.22
CA LEU A 291 9.26 -7.21 2.08
C LEU A 291 10.40 -6.19 2.21
N ALA A 292 11.61 -6.66 2.50
CA ALA A 292 12.81 -5.81 2.59
C ALA A 292 13.12 -5.12 1.26
N PHE A 293 12.98 -5.83 0.15
CA PHE A 293 13.16 -5.27 -1.18
C PHE A 293 12.13 -4.18 -1.51
N ASN A 294 10.86 -4.35 -1.15
CA ASN A 294 9.83 -3.32 -1.33
C ASN A 294 10.11 -2.08 -0.47
N VAL A 295 10.61 -2.24 0.75
CA VAL A 295 11.06 -1.10 1.58
C VAL A 295 12.30 -0.43 0.98
N TRP A 296 13.21 -1.20 0.38
CA TRP A 296 14.35 -0.64 -0.35
C TRP A 296 13.91 0.22 -1.53
N LEU A 297 12.87 -0.17 -2.28
CA LEU A 297 12.30 0.66 -3.34
C LEU A 297 11.70 1.99 -2.84
N LEU A 298 11.21 2.04 -1.59
CA LEU A 298 10.76 3.29 -0.96
C LEU A 298 11.94 4.16 -0.49
N LEU A 299 12.99 3.55 0.07
CA LEU A 299 14.16 4.26 0.58
C LEU A 299 15.07 4.78 -0.54
N ALA A 300 15.31 3.94 -1.55
CA ALA A 300 16.26 4.17 -2.63
C ALA A 300 15.67 3.69 -3.98
N PRO A 301 14.76 4.48 -4.60
CA PRO A 301 14.11 4.13 -5.88
C PRO A 301 15.07 4.30 -7.08
N ILE A 302 16.21 3.62 -7.05
CA ILE A 302 17.28 3.70 -8.06
C ILE A 302 16.95 2.77 -9.24
N THR A 303 16.65 1.51 -8.93
CA THR A 303 16.31 0.46 -9.89
C THR A 303 14.79 0.33 -9.97
N LEU A 304 14.19 0.96 -10.97
CA LEU A 304 12.77 0.85 -11.26
C LEU A 304 12.59 0.14 -12.60
N CYS A 305 11.63 -0.79 -12.66
CA CYS A 305 11.27 -1.57 -13.83
C CYS A 305 9.75 -1.75 -13.91
N TYR A 306 9.22 -1.72 -15.13
CA TYR A 306 7.79 -1.95 -15.36
C TYR A 306 7.34 -3.40 -15.16
N ASP A 307 8.28 -4.36 -15.08
CA ASP A 307 7.98 -5.79 -14.90
C ASP A 307 9.10 -6.49 -14.09
N TRP A 308 8.74 -7.06 -12.94
CA TRP A 308 9.62 -7.80 -12.03
C TRP A 308 9.37 -9.31 -12.03
N GLN A 309 8.68 -9.86 -13.03
CA GLN A 309 8.40 -11.29 -13.12
C GLN A 309 9.63 -12.10 -13.59
N VAL A 310 9.51 -13.43 -13.69
CA VAL A 310 10.48 -14.37 -14.30
C VAL A 310 11.97 -13.99 -14.19
N GLY A 311 12.66 -14.50 -13.16
CA GLY A 311 14.12 -14.36 -13.05
C GLY A 311 14.62 -12.97 -12.65
N SER A 312 13.72 -12.02 -12.38
CA SER A 312 14.10 -10.67 -11.92
C SER A 312 14.68 -10.65 -10.50
N ILE A 313 14.13 -11.47 -9.60
CA ILE A 313 14.62 -11.63 -8.23
C ILE A 313 14.86 -13.13 -8.00
N PRO A 314 16.12 -13.57 -7.84
CA PRO A 314 16.43 -14.97 -7.54
C PRO A 314 15.80 -15.41 -6.22
N LEU A 315 15.39 -16.68 -6.14
CA LEU A 315 14.87 -17.26 -4.89
C LEU A 315 15.93 -17.21 -3.79
N VAL A 316 15.48 -17.08 -2.54
CA VAL A 316 16.33 -17.20 -1.36
C VAL A 316 16.18 -18.63 -0.84
N GLU A 317 17.15 -19.49 -1.13
CA GLU A 317 17.04 -20.93 -0.86
C GLU A 317 17.69 -21.34 0.48
N THR A 318 18.60 -20.53 1.00
CA THR A 318 19.37 -20.84 2.22
C THR A 318 19.28 -19.72 3.24
N ILE A 319 19.42 -20.10 4.52
CA ILE A 319 19.44 -19.15 5.65
C ILE A 319 20.71 -18.29 5.61
N TRP A 320 21.80 -18.82 5.05
CA TRP A 320 23.10 -18.16 4.93
C TRP A 320 23.18 -17.13 3.80
N ASP A 321 22.11 -16.95 3.04
CA ASP A 321 22.05 -15.90 2.03
C ASP A 321 22.16 -14.51 2.67
N VAL A 322 23.10 -13.69 2.20
CA VAL A 322 23.37 -12.34 2.71
C VAL A 322 22.12 -11.45 2.67
N ARG A 323 21.20 -11.71 1.74
CA ARG A 323 19.93 -10.99 1.62
C ARG A 323 19.04 -11.14 2.87
N ASN A 324 19.19 -12.21 3.64
CA ASN A 324 18.48 -12.37 4.91
C ASN A 324 18.88 -11.32 5.95
N LEU A 325 20.07 -10.71 5.86
CA LEU A 325 20.46 -9.59 6.72
C LEU A 325 19.52 -8.40 6.53
N ALA A 326 19.12 -8.09 5.29
CA ALA A 326 18.15 -7.02 5.01
C ALA A 326 16.77 -7.34 5.60
N THR A 327 16.35 -8.61 5.52
CA THR A 327 15.11 -9.10 6.15
C THR A 327 15.15 -8.96 7.66
N ILE A 328 16.24 -9.37 8.31
CA ILE A 328 16.41 -9.27 9.77
C ILE A 328 16.44 -7.80 10.18
N LEU A 329 17.17 -6.96 9.47
CA LEU A 329 17.22 -5.52 9.73
C LEU A 329 15.82 -4.90 9.65
N LEU A 330 15.05 -5.21 8.60
CA LEU A 330 13.67 -4.74 8.49
C LEU A 330 12.81 -5.22 9.66
N ALA A 331 12.91 -6.50 10.03
CA ALA A 331 12.15 -7.06 11.14
C ALA A 331 12.47 -6.36 12.47
N VAL A 332 13.76 -6.09 12.74
CA VAL A 332 14.22 -5.36 13.93
C VAL A 332 13.68 -3.93 13.92
N VAL A 333 13.79 -3.20 12.81
CA VAL A 333 13.27 -1.83 12.69
C VAL A 333 11.75 -1.80 12.93
N MET A 334 11.00 -2.70 12.29
CA MET A 334 9.55 -2.79 12.46
C MET A 334 9.17 -3.17 13.89
N ALA A 335 9.92 -4.08 14.54
CA ALA A 335 9.69 -4.45 15.93
C ALA A 335 9.95 -3.27 16.87
N LEU A 336 11.05 -2.52 16.68
CA LEU A 336 11.38 -1.33 17.47
C LEU A 336 10.34 -0.23 17.30
N LEU A 337 9.88 0.04 16.08
CA LEU A 337 8.81 1.01 15.82
C LEU A 337 7.48 0.57 16.46
N SER A 338 7.16 -0.73 16.40
CA SER A 338 5.95 -1.27 17.02
C SER A 338 6.00 -1.20 18.54
N LEU A 339 7.14 -1.56 19.14
CA LEU A 339 7.38 -1.43 20.59
C LEU A 339 7.34 0.04 21.02
N HIS A 340 7.92 0.94 20.24
CA HIS A 340 7.83 2.38 20.47
C HIS A 340 6.38 2.85 20.44
N CYS A 341 5.58 2.40 19.48
CA CYS A 341 4.16 2.70 19.39
C CYS A 341 3.36 2.21 20.62
N VAL A 342 3.65 1.00 21.11
CA VAL A 342 3.00 0.45 22.32
C VAL A 342 3.45 1.18 23.59
N ALA A 343 4.73 1.56 23.69
CA ALA A 343 5.24 2.33 24.81
C ALA A 343 4.71 3.78 24.81
N ALA A 344 4.65 4.41 23.64
CA ALA A 344 4.06 5.72 23.36
C ALA A 344 2.57 5.75 23.72
N PHE A 345 1.83 4.67 23.45
CA PHE A 345 0.43 4.55 23.85
C PHE A 345 0.26 4.69 25.37
N LYS A 346 1.18 4.14 26.19
CA LYS A 346 1.15 4.32 27.65
C LYS A 346 1.43 5.77 28.09
N ARG A 347 2.06 6.57 27.23
CA ARG A 347 2.45 7.97 27.51
C ARG A 347 1.60 9.02 26.79
N LEU A 348 0.64 8.61 25.95
CA LEU A 348 -0.23 9.49 25.13
C LEU A 348 0.51 10.43 24.16
N GLU A 349 1.78 10.18 23.91
CA GLU A 349 2.63 10.99 23.05
C GLU A 349 3.12 10.13 21.88
N HIS A 350 2.92 10.59 20.64
CA HIS A 350 3.41 10.03 19.36
C HIS A 350 2.37 9.30 18.46
N LYS A 351 1.33 10.02 18.02
CA LYS A 351 0.35 9.55 17.02
C LYS A 351 0.94 9.41 15.61
N GLU A 352 2.06 10.09 15.36
CA GLU A 352 2.76 10.13 14.08
C GLU A 352 3.28 8.75 13.67
N VAL A 353 3.93 8.04 14.59
CA VAL A 353 4.49 6.70 14.35
C VAL A 353 3.37 5.69 14.10
N LEU A 354 2.29 5.77 14.88
CA LEU A 354 1.10 4.94 14.66
C LEU A 354 0.50 5.17 13.28
N ALA A 355 0.23 6.42 12.90
CA ALA A 355 -0.35 6.76 11.60
C ALA A 355 0.55 6.29 10.45
N GLY A 356 1.86 6.53 10.58
CA GLY A 356 2.86 6.09 9.62
C GLY A 356 2.89 4.56 9.44
N LEU A 357 2.90 3.79 10.54
CA LEU A 357 2.85 2.34 10.49
C LEU A 357 1.54 1.81 9.91
N LEU A 358 0.40 2.41 10.26
CA LEU A 358 -0.90 1.99 9.74
C LEU A 358 -1.00 2.21 8.23
N PHE A 359 -0.61 3.40 7.74
CA PHE A 359 -0.63 3.69 6.31
C PHE A 359 0.46 2.94 5.52
N LEU A 360 1.55 2.50 6.17
CA LEU A 360 2.59 1.69 5.54
C LEU A 360 2.18 0.22 5.42
N VAL A 361 1.73 -0.38 6.53
CA VAL A 361 1.54 -1.83 6.63
C VAL A 361 0.19 -2.27 6.05
N PHE A 362 -0.92 -1.65 6.47
CA PHE A 362 -2.26 -2.15 6.12
C PHE A 362 -2.52 -2.19 4.61
N PRO A 363 -2.25 -1.12 3.84
CA PRO A 363 -2.46 -1.15 2.39
C PRO A 363 -1.57 -2.17 1.66
N PHE A 364 -0.43 -2.55 2.25
CA PHE A 364 0.50 -3.51 1.65
C PHE A 364 0.14 -4.97 1.93
N ILE A 365 -0.61 -5.26 3.02
CA ILE A 365 -0.97 -6.64 3.41
C ILE A 365 -1.52 -7.48 2.24
N PRO A 366 -2.51 -7.00 1.44
CA PRO A 366 -3.08 -7.80 0.35
C PRO A 366 -2.07 -8.17 -0.75
N ALA A 367 -0.99 -7.39 -0.90
CA ALA A 367 0.04 -7.59 -1.91
C ALA A 367 1.32 -8.26 -1.37
N SER A 368 1.39 -8.52 -0.06
CA SER A 368 2.59 -9.00 0.63
C SER A 368 2.98 -10.46 0.34
N ASN A 369 2.14 -11.22 -0.37
CA ASN A 369 2.26 -12.68 -0.54
C ASN A 369 2.22 -13.51 0.78
N LEU A 370 2.01 -12.90 1.95
CA LEU A 370 2.03 -13.59 3.24
C LEU A 370 0.76 -14.43 3.49
N PHE A 371 -0.42 -13.88 3.18
CA PHE A 371 -1.70 -14.56 3.45
C PHE A 371 -2.28 -15.24 2.21
N PHE A 372 -2.06 -14.66 1.03
CA PHE A 372 -2.60 -15.14 -0.23
C PHE A 372 -1.53 -15.03 -1.31
N ARG A 373 -1.53 -15.97 -2.26
CA ARG A 373 -0.63 -15.92 -3.41
C ARG A 373 -1.05 -14.79 -4.33
N VAL A 374 -0.08 -13.96 -4.71
CA VAL A 374 -0.29 -12.84 -5.62
C VAL A 374 0.41 -13.13 -6.95
N GLY A 375 -0.19 -12.71 -8.06
CA GLY A 375 0.29 -12.94 -9.44
C GLY A 375 1.47 -12.09 -9.89
N PHE A 376 2.31 -11.62 -8.97
CA PHE A 376 3.54 -10.90 -9.28
C PHE A 376 4.54 -11.06 -8.13
N VAL A 377 5.82 -10.92 -8.46
CA VAL A 377 6.91 -10.92 -7.46
C VAL A 377 6.99 -9.57 -6.76
N VAL A 378 7.12 -8.49 -7.53
CA VAL A 378 7.11 -7.09 -7.08
C VAL A 378 6.33 -6.27 -8.10
N ALA A 379 5.62 -5.24 -7.64
CA ALA A 379 4.97 -4.26 -8.51
C ALA A 379 5.07 -2.89 -7.84
N GLU A 380 5.65 -1.91 -8.52
CA GLU A 380 5.97 -0.61 -7.93
C GLU A 380 4.69 0.17 -7.61
N ARG A 381 3.69 0.09 -8.49
CA ARG A 381 2.37 0.72 -8.27
C ARG A 381 1.68 0.30 -6.96
N VAL A 382 1.99 -0.89 -6.43
CA VAL A 382 1.44 -1.36 -5.14
C VAL A 382 1.96 -0.52 -3.97
N LEU A 383 3.16 0.05 -4.11
CA LEU A 383 3.78 0.89 -3.09
C LEU A 383 3.21 2.32 -3.07
N TYR A 384 2.30 2.68 -3.98
CA TYR A 384 1.67 4.00 -4.01
C TYR A 384 0.97 4.34 -2.67
N MET A 385 0.07 3.50 -2.17
CA MET A 385 -0.57 3.74 -0.86
C MET A 385 0.41 3.61 0.33
N PRO A 386 1.20 2.52 0.45
CA PRO A 386 2.20 2.37 1.52
C PRO A 386 3.19 3.53 1.64
N SER A 387 3.55 4.17 0.51
CA SER A 387 4.48 5.30 0.51
C SER A 387 3.98 6.50 1.33
N MET A 388 2.66 6.66 1.56
CA MET A 388 2.14 7.68 2.47
C MET A 388 2.65 7.46 3.89
N GLY A 389 2.59 6.22 4.38
CA GLY A 389 3.09 5.83 5.70
C GLY A 389 4.60 6.01 5.81
N TYR A 390 5.33 5.63 4.76
CA TYR A 390 6.77 5.89 4.66
C TYR A 390 7.09 7.39 4.77
N CYS A 391 6.43 8.25 4.00
CA CYS A 391 6.68 9.70 4.03
C CYS A 391 6.42 10.30 5.42
N ILE A 392 5.35 9.85 6.11
CA ILE A 392 5.04 10.27 7.48
C ILE A 392 6.16 9.86 8.44
N LEU A 393 6.61 8.60 8.40
CA LEU A 393 7.67 8.09 9.26
C LEU A 393 9.01 8.79 8.99
N PHE A 394 9.33 9.04 7.72
CA PHE A 394 10.54 9.74 7.31
C PHE A 394 10.57 11.16 7.88
N VAL A 395 9.51 11.94 7.67
CA VAL A 395 9.43 13.33 8.15
C VAL A 395 9.36 13.40 9.68
N HIS A 396 8.68 12.45 10.33
CA HIS A 396 8.72 12.34 11.79
C HIS A 396 10.14 12.09 12.31
N GLY A 397 10.86 11.13 11.72
CA GLY A 397 12.26 10.84 12.04
C GLY A 397 13.16 12.04 11.82
N LEU A 398 12.99 12.75 10.70
CA LEU A 398 13.69 13.99 10.38
C LEU A 398 13.46 15.05 11.46
N SER A 399 12.21 15.28 11.86
CA SER A 399 11.88 16.25 12.90
C SER A 399 12.51 15.92 14.25
N LYS A 400 12.59 14.64 14.61
CA LYS A 400 13.22 14.19 15.86
C LYS A 400 14.75 14.33 15.82
N LEU A 401 15.37 14.02 14.69
CA LEU A 401 16.80 14.21 14.49
C LEU A 401 17.17 15.70 14.53
N CYS A 402 16.41 16.56 13.85
CA CYS A 402 16.59 18.02 13.89
C CYS A 402 16.52 18.58 15.32
N ALA A 403 15.62 18.04 16.17
CA ALA A 403 15.48 18.51 17.55
C ALA A 403 16.68 18.13 18.45
N GLY A 404 17.44 17.09 18.11
CA GLY A 404 18.62 16.65 18.85
C GLY A 404 19.95 17.20 18.33
N LEU A 405 19.96 17.89 17.18
CA LEU A 405 21.17 18.39 16.53
C LEU A 405 21.46 19.86 16.87
N SER A 406 22.73 20.27 16.73
CA SER A 406 23.12 21.68 16.79
C SER A 406 22.49 22.47 15.64
N ARG A 407 22.48 23.82 15.72
CA ARG A 407 21.93 24.68 14.65
C ARG A 407 22.56 24.37 13.28
N CYS A 408 23.87 24.16 13.24
CA CYS A 408 24.59 23.79 12.02
C CYS A 408 24.20 22.38 11.52
N GLY A 409 24.02 21.43 12.44
CA GLY A 409 23.55 20.08 12.11
C GLY A 409 22.13 20.09 11.55
N ALA A 410 21.22 20.86 12.16
CA ALA A 410 19.85 21.03 11.69
C ALA A 410 19.79 21.69 10.31
N THR A 411 20.60 22.74 10.05
CA THR A 411 20.67 23.37 8.72
C THR A 411 21.23 22.41 7.68
N SER A 412 22.27 21.63 8.02
CA SER A 412 22.81 20.60 7.12
C SER A 412 21.76 19.55 6.78
N LEU A 413 21.02 19.06 7.78
CA LEU A 413 19.97 18.05 7.61
C LEU A 413 18.80 18.55 6.76
N MET A 414 18.40 19.80 6.94
CA MET A 414 17.41 20.46 6.07
C MET A 414 17.93 20.60 4.63
N ALA A 415 19.18 21.03 4.43
CA ALA A 415 19.79 21.11 3.10
C ALA A 415 19.87 19.73 2.41
N SER A 416 20.24 18.68 3.15
CA SER A 416 20.23 17.30 2.63
C SER A 416 18.82 16.83 2.26
N THR A 417 17.80 17.23 3.01
CA THR A 417 16.39 16.91 2.69
C THR A 417 15.94 17.62 1.41
N VAL A 418 16.31 18.89 1.23
CA VAL A 418 16.02 19.62 -0.01
C VAL A 418 16.74 18.97 -1.20
N LEU A 419 18.01 18.57 -1.03
CA LEU A 419 18.74 17.84 -2.07
C LEU A 419 18.05 16.52 -2.42
N LEU A 420 17.57 15.77 -1.42
CA LEU A 420 16.83 14.52 -1.65
C LEU A 420 15.54 14.77 -2.48
N LEU A 421 14.78 15.82 -2.16
CA LEU A 421 13.58 16.19 -2.92
C LEU A 421 13.89 16.56 -4.37
N LEU A 422 15.01 17.25 -4.61
CA LEU A 422 15.48 17.58 -5.96
C LEU A 422 15.90 16.32 -6.72
N LEU A 423 16.62 15.40 -6.07
CA LEU A 423 17.03 14.12 -6.66
C LEU A 423 15.82 13.24 -7.00
N PHE A 424 14.82 13.20 -6.11
CA PHE A 424 13.57 12.48 -6.35
C PHE A 424 12.79 13.11 -7.50
N SER A 425 12.69 14.45 -7.55
CA SER A 425 12.06 15.16 -8.66
C SER A 425 12.76 14.86 -10.00
N TRP A 426 14.10 14.93 -10.03
CA TRP A 426 14.90 14.59 -11.20
C TRP A 426 14.70 13.13 -11.63
N LYS A 427 14.75 12.19 -10.69
CA LYS A 427 14.53 10.76 -10.96
C LYS A 427 13.11 10.50 -11.47
N THR A 428 12.09 11.18 -10.95
CA THR A 428 10.70 11.09 -11.42
C THR A 428 10.58 11.59 -12.87
N VAL A 429 11.21 12.71 -13.21
CA VAL A 429 11.24 13.21 -14.61
C VAL A 429 11.94 12.22 -15.51
N LYS A 430 13.12 11.71 -15.13
CA LYS A 430 13.84 10.69 -15.90
C LYS A 430 13.04 9.40 -16.08
N GLN A 431 12.32 8.98 -15.04
CA GLN A 431 11.50 7.80 -15.11
C GLN A 431 10.31 8.02 -16.07
N ASN A 432 9.70 9.20 -16.08
CA ASN A 432 8.63 9.52 -17.04
C ASN A 432 9.10 9.45 -18.51
N GLU A 433 10.37 9.76 -18.82
CA GLU A 433 10.91 9.57 -20.17
C GLU A 433 10.81 8.10 -20.64
N ILE A 434 10.98 7.14 -19.71
CA ILE A 434 10.86 5.71 -20.02
C ILE A 434 9.43 5.37 -20.46
N TRP A 435 8.43 6.02 -19.85
CA TRP A 435 7.00 5.80 -20.14
C TRP A 435 6.49 6.52 -21.39
N LEU A 436 7.31 7.34 -22.07
CA LEU A 436 6.88 8.11 -23.25
C LEU A 436 6.56 7.22 -24.47
N SER A 437 7.34 6.15 -24.68
CA SER A 437 7.23 5.32 -25.88
C SER A 437 7.35 3.84 -25.56
N ARG A 438 6.81 3.01 -26.45
CA ARG A 438 6.93 1.55 -26.36
C ARG A 438 8.40 1.10 -26.43
N GLU A 439 9.22 1.78 -27.24
CA GLU A 439 10.64 1.46 -27.37
C GLU A 439 11.40 1.76 -26.08
N SER A 440 11.27 2.97 -25.54
CA SER A 440 11.95 3.39 -24.30
C SER A 440 11.58 2.48 -23.14
N LEU A 441 10.30 2.12 -23.01
CA LEU A 441 9.80 1.25 -21.97
C LEU A 441 10.46 -0.14 -22.03
N PHE A 442 10.39 -0.81 -23.19
CA PHE A 442 10.94 -2.16 -23.34
C PHE A 442 12.46 -2.20 -23.33
N ARG A 443 13.11 -1.19 -23.93
CA ARG A 443 14.57 -1.05 -23.88
C ARG A 443 15.05 -0.89 -22.43
N SER A 444 14.38 -0.04 -21.64
CA SER A 444 14.70 0.11 -20.22
C SER A 444 14.52 -1.19 -19.45
N GLY A 445 13.48 -1.99 -19.74
CA GLY A 445 13.29 -3.28 -19.08
C GLY A 445 14.46 -4.24 -19.29
N VAL A 446 14.97 -4.35 -20.52
CA VAL A 446 16.15 -5.17 -20.84
C VAL A 446 17.43 -4.63 -20.18
N GLN A 447 17.57 -3.31 -20.06
CA GLN A 447 18.72 -2.67 -19.41
C GLN A 447 18.71 -2.89 -17.89
N THR A 448 17.54 -2.77 -17.26
CA THR A 448 17.39 -2.92 -15.80
C THR A 448 17.42 -4.39 -15.38
N LEU A 449 16.79 -5.27 -16.15
CA LEU A 449 16.63 -6.70 -15.83
C LEU A 449 17.02 -7.58 -17.03
N PRO A 450 18.32 -7.68 -17.36
CA PRO A 450 18.79 -8.47 -18.51
C PRO A 450 18.57 -9.99 -18.37
N HIS A 451 18.22 -10.46 -17.17
CA HIS A 451 17.92 -11.87 -16.90
C HIS A 451 16.42 -12.19 -16.93
N ASN A 452 15.56 -11.22 -17.26
CA ASN A 452 14.11 -11.44 -17.35
C ASN A 452 13.70 -11.85 -18.78
N ALA A 453 13.25 -13.09 -18.93
CA ALA A 453 12.87 -13.62 -20.25
C ALA A 453 11.71 -12.84 -20.90
N LYS A 454 10.78 -12.33 -20.09
CA LYS A 454 9.57 -11.65 -20.56
C LYS A 454 9.87 -10.25 -21.09
N VAL A 455 10.81 -9.51 -20.49
CA VAL A 455 11.22 -8.19 -21.03
C VAL A 455 11.94 -8.36 -22.38
N HIS A 456 12.78 -9.38 -22.52
CA HIS A 456 13.40 -9.73 -23.80
C HIS A 456 12.36 -10.10 -24.87
N TYR A 457 11.37 -10.93 -24.53
CA TYR A 457 10.28 -11.31 -25.43
C TYR A 457 9.45 -10.09 -25.88
N ASN A 458 9.11 -9.19 -24.95
CA ASN A 458 8.34 -7.99 -25.25
C ASN A 458 9.11 -7.01 -26.14
N TYR A 459 10.41 -6.82 -25.88
CA TYR A 459 11.25 -6.00 -26.74
C TYR A 459 11.43 -6.62 -28.13
N ALA A 460 11.58 -7.95 -28.21
CA ALA A 460 11.62 -8.67 -29.48
C ALA A 460 10.34 -8.50 -30.30
N ASN A 461 9.16 -8.56 -29.67
CA ASN A 461 7.88 -8.30 -30.35
C ASN A 461 7.85 -6.88 -30.92
N PHE A 462 8.26 -5.87 -30.14
CA PHE A 462 8.35 -4.50 -30.63
C PHE A 462 9.30 -4.37 -31.82
N LEU A 463 10.51 -4.92 -31.72
CA LEU A 463 11.51 -4.88 -32.81
C LEU A 463 10.99 -5.58 -34.07
N LYS A 464 10.29 -6.71 -33.92
CA LYS A 464 9.61 -7.42 -35.01
C LYS A 464 8.54 -6.54 -35.66
N ASP A 465 7.72 -5.86 -34.86
CA ASP A 465 6.68 -4.95 -35.38
C ASP A 465 7.29 -3.75 -36.16
N GLN A 466 8.52 -3.34 -35.81
CA GLN A 466 9.28 -2.31 -36.53
C GLN A 466 10.07 -2.86 -37.74
N GLY A 467 10.00 -4.16 -38.03
CA GLY A 467 10.77 -4.80 -39.11
C GLY A 467 12.26 -5.03 -38.80
N ARG A 468 12.72 -4.73 -37.59
CA ARG A 468 14.10 -4.95 -37.10
C ARG A 468 14.33 -6.42 -36.73
N ASN A 469 14.14 -7.31 -37.71
CA ASN A 469 14.05 -8.75 -37.50
C ASN A 469 15.32 -9.39 -36.91
N LYS A 470 16.51 -8.90 -37.29
CA LYS A 470 17.79 -9.42 -36.77
C LYS A 470 17.90 -9.24 -35.24
N GLU A 471 17.54 -8.05 -34.75
CA GLU A 471 17.54 -7.74 -33.33
C GLU A 471 16.41 -8.49 -32.60
N ALA A 472 15.23 -8.58 -33.22
CA ALA A 472 14.13 -9.37 -32.68
C ALA A 472 14.53 -10.85 -32.47
N ILE A 473 15.20 -11.47 -33.44
CA ILE A 473 15.72 -12.85 -33.33
C ILE A 473 16.71 -12.98 -32.17
N TYR A 474 17.62 -12.02 -32.00
CA TYR A 474 18.56 -12.00 -30.87
C TYR A 474 17.82 -12.01 -29.52
N HIS A 475 16.84 -11.12 -29.35
CA HIS A 475 16.07 -11.04 -28.10
C HIS A 475 15.14 -12.24 -27.89
N TYR A 476 14.52 -12.81 -28.92
CA TYR A 476 13.76 -14.07 -28.79
C TYR A 476 14.66 -15.24 -28.39
N ARG A 477 15.84 -15.38 -29.00
CA ARG A 477 16.81 -16.41 -28.61
C ARG A 477 17.27 -16.22 -27.17
N THR A 478 17.49 -14.98 -26.74
CA THR A 478 17.85 -14.67 -25.34
C THR A 478 16.72 -15.02 -24.38
N ALA A 479 15.48 -14.66 -24.72
CA ALA A 479 14.29 -15.05 -23.94
C ALA A 479 14.18 -16.58 -23.81
N LEU A 480 14.48 -17.34 -24.88
CA LEU A 480 14.46 -18.80 -24.86
C LEU A 480 15.65 -19.43 -24.13
N LYS A 481 16.80 -18.75 -24.05
CA LYS A 481 17.92 -19.17 -23.19
C LYS A 481 17.54 -19.04 -21.72
N LEU A 482 16.91 -17.92 -21.35
CA LEU A 482 16.47 -17.64 -19.98
C LEU A 482 15.24 -18.47 -19.59
N TYR A 483 14.34 -18.73 -20.53
CA TYR A 483 13.13 -19.53 -20.32
C TYR A 483 12.84 -20.45 -21.53
N PRO A 484 13.41 -21.67 -21.55
CA PRO A 484 13.29 -22.60 -22.68
C PRO A 484 11.86 -23.08 -22.98
N ARG A 485 10.94 -22.96 -22.02
CA ARG A 485 9.54 -23.39 -22.14
C ARG A 485 8.61 -22.27 -22.64
N HIS A 486 9.14 -21.22 -23.28
CA HIS A 486 8.35 -20.11 -23.78
C HIS A 486 7.71 -20.39 -25.15
N ALA A 487 6.53 -21.02 -25.16
CA ALA A 487 5.83 -21.39 -26.41
C ALA A 487 5.61 -20.22 -27.38
N SER A 488 5.19 -19.04 -26.88
CA SER A 488 4.98 -17.87 -27.74
C SER A 488 6.26 -17.28 -28.34
N ALA A 489 7.39 -17.34 -27.63
CA ALA A 489 8.68 -16.92 -28.16
C ALA A 489 9.17 -17.88 -29.25
N LEU A 490 8.99 -19.20 -29.08
CA LEU A 490 9.25 -20.20 -30.13
C LEU A 490 8.41 -19.93 -31.38
N ASN A 491 7.10 -19.71 -31.22
CA ASN A 491 6.22 -19.38 -32.33
C ASN A 491 6.70 -18.13 -33.08
N ASN A 492 7.01 -17.05 -32.37
CA ASN A 492 7.41 -15.80 -33.03
C ASN A 492 8.81 -15.92 -33.67
N LEU A 493 9.72 -16.68 -33.08
CA LEU A 493 11.02 -17.00 -33.70
C LEU A 493 10.81 -17.78 -35.00
N GLY A 494 9.90 -18.75 -35.01
CA GLY A 494 9.50 -19.49 -36.22
C GLY A 494 9.04 -18.56 -37.34
N THR A 495 8.25 -17.52 -37.04
CA THR A 495 7.78 -16.56 -38.05
C THR A 495 8.89 -15.69 -38.65
N LEU A 496 10.02 -15.57 -37.97
CA LEU A 496 11.18 -14.79 -38.44
C LEU A 496 12.28 -15.68 -39.06
N THR A 497 12.10 -17.00 -39.02
CA THR A 497 13.06 -17.97 -39.51
C THR A 497 12.81 -18.24 -41.00
N LYS A 498 13.85 -18.13 -41.82
CA LYS A 498 13.75 -18.35 -43.27
C LYS A 498 13.79 -19.83 -43.65
N ASP A 499 14.49 -20.64 -42.87
CA ASP A 499 14.54 -22.08 -43.08
C ASP A 499 13.21 -22.71 -42.63
N MET A 500 12.50 -23.29 -43.58
CA MET A 500 11.20 -23.93 -43.35
C MET A 500 11.30 -25.11 -42.40
N ALA A 501 12.40 -25.87 -42.42
CA ALA A 501 12.61 -26.99 -41.52
C ALA A 501 12.79 -26.51 -40.07
N GLU A 502 13.60 -25.46 -39.88
CA GLU A 502 13.83 -24.84 -38.57
C GLU A 502 12.55 -24.18 -38.03
N ALA A 503 11.79 -23.46 -38.88
CA ALA A 503 10.51 -22.86 -38.51
C ALA A 503 9.48 -23.91 -38.07
N LYS A 504 9.38 -25.02 -38.82
CA LYS A 504 8.52 -26.16 -38.49
C LYS A 504 8.89 -26.79 -37.15
N MET A 505 10.18 -26.95 -36.87
CA MET A 505 10.68 -27.43 -35.58
C MET A 505 10.23 -26.49 -34.44
N TYR A 506 10.37 -25.18 -34.61
CA TYR A 506 9.93 -24.22 -33.59
C TYR A 506 8.42 -24.29 -33.32
N TYR A 507 7.58 -24.38 -34.36
CA TYR A 507 6.13 -24.52 -34.18
C TYR A 507 5.77 -25.83 -33.49
N GLN A 508 6.39 -26.95 -33.89
CA GLN A 508 6.16 -28.25 -33.24
C GLN A 508 6.56 -28.22 -31.77
N LYS A 509 7.71 -27.61 -31.44
CA LYS A 509 8.15 -27.45 -30.05
C LYS A 509 7.20 -26.56 -29.25
N ALA A 510 6.68 -25.48 -29.84
CA ALA A 510 5.67 -24.65 -29.20
C ALA A 510 4.38 -25.43 -28.88
N LEU A 511 3.94 -26.30 -29.79
CA LEU A 511 2.75 -27.15 -29.61
C LEU A 511 2.97 -28.30 -28.63
N GLN A 512 4.19 -28.86 -28.56
CA GLN A 512 4.55 -29.83 -27.52
C GLN A 512 4.45 -29.21 -26.12
N LEU A 513 4.85 -27.94 -25.98
CA LEU A 513 4.75 -27.23 -24.71
C LEU A 513 3.30 -26.80 -24.40
N HIS A 514 2.58 -26.31 -25.41
CA HIS A 514 1.19 -25.82 -25.29
C HIS A 514 0.37 -26.32 -26.50
N PRO A 515 -0.31 -27.47 -26.39
CA PRO A 515 -1.06 -28.07 -27.52
C PRO A 515 -2.16 -27.16 -28.09
N GLN A 516 -2.75 -26.32 -27.25
CA GLN A 516 -3.80 -25.36 -27.64
C GLN A 516 -3.24 -23.98 -28.05
N HIS A 517 -1.98 -23.89 -28.49
CA HIS A 517 -1.39 -22.62 -28.91
C HIS A 517 -1.86 -22.24 -30.33
N ASN A 518 -3.02 -21.61 -30.45
CA ASN A 518 -3.71 -21.32 -31.73
C ASN A 518 -2.80 -20.71 -32.80
N ARG A 519 -1.95 -19.73 -32.45
CA ARG A 519 -1.02 -19.09 -33.41
C ARG A 519 0.00 -20.07 -33.98
N ALA A 520 0.46 -21.03 -33.18
CA ALA A 520 1.45 -22.02 -33.62
C ALA A 520 0.78 -23.09 -34.49
N LEU A 521 -0.44 -23.52 -34.17
CA LEU A 521 -1.25 -24.39 -35.02
C LEU A 521 -1.49 -23.75 -36.39
N PHE A 522 -1.90 -22.49 -36.41
CA PHE A 522 -2.15 -21.74 -37.64
C PHE A 522 -0.89 -21.61 -38.50
N ASN A 523 0.23 -21.20 -37.90
CA ASN A 523 1.49 -21.02 -38.62
C ASN A 523 2.05 -22.35 -39.15
N LEU A 524 1.96 -23.43 -38.37
CA LEU A 524 2.34 -24.77 -38.82
C LEU A 524 1.44 -25.26 -39.97
N GLY A 525 0.13 -25.00 -39.88
CA GLY A 525 -0.82 -25.33 -40.94
C GLY A 525 -0.53 -24.62 -42.26
N ASN A 526 -0.16 -23.34 -42.21
CA ASN A 526 0.25 -22.59 -43.40
C ASN A 526 1.54 -23.13 -44.01
N LEU A 527 2.55 -23.41 -43.18
CA LEU A 527 3.83 -23.95 -43.63
C LEU A 527 3.66 -25.33 -44.30
N LEU A 528 2.82 -26.20 -43.74
CA LEU A 528 2.54 -27.52 -44.32
C LEU A 528 1.73 -27.44 -45.63
N LYS A 529 0.86 -26.44 -45.75
CA LYS A 529 0.13 -26.17 -47.00
C LYS A 529 1.10 -25.77 -48.12
N GLU A 530 2.11 -24.96 -47.81
CA GLU A 530 3.16 -24.55 -48.76
C GLU A 530 4.05 -25.73 -49.19
N GLU A 531 4.31 -26.70 -48.30
CA GLU A 531 5.03 -27.94 -48.61
C GLU A 531 4.20 -28.97 -49.43
N GLY A 532 2.96 -28.66 -49.82
CA GLY A 532 2.07 -29.61 -50.53
C GLY A 532 1.53 -30.74 -49.65
N LEU A 533 1.81 -30.71 -48.35
CA LEU A 533 1.39 -31.67 -47.33
C LEU A 533 0.19 -31.11 -46.56
N GLY A 534 -0.97 -31.05 -47.23
CA GLY A 534 -2.19 -30.46 -46.67
C GLY A 534 -2.65 -31.02 -45.31
N ILE A 535 -3.60 -30.29 -44.71
CA ILE A 535 -4.24 -30.45 -43.37
C ILE A 535 -4.52 -31.92 -42.94
N LEU A 536 -4.70 -32.83 -43.90
CA LEU A 536 -4.82 -34.27 -43.67
C LEU A 536 -3.70 -34.89 -42.82
N LYS A 537 -2.44 -34.43 -42.95
CA LYS A 537 -1.34 -34.94 -42.10
C LYS A 537 -1.32 -34.38 -40.68
N LEU A 538 -1.82 -33.16 -40.45
CA LEU A 538 -2.00 -32.63 -39.09
C LEU A 538 -3.10 -33.41 -38.37
N LEU A 539 -4.22 -33.66 -39.06
CA LEU A 539 -5.32 -34.47 -38.56
C LEU A 539 -4.94 -35.95 -38.34
N GLN A 540 -4.02 -36.52 -39.15
CA GLN A 540 -3.55 -37.90 -38.99
C GLN A 540 -2.50 -38.10 -37.88
N ARG A 541 -1.76 -37.04 -37.50
CA ARG A 541 -0.70 -37.14 -36.46
C ARG A 541 -1.24 -36.96 -35.04
N GLU A 542 -2.46 -36.44 -34.89
CA GLU A 542 -3.12 -36.20 -33.60
C GLU A 542 -4.02 -37.37 -33.21
N LYS A 543 -3.45 -38.36 -32.50
CA LYS A 543 -4.21 -39.38 -31.75
C LYS A 543 -4.77 -38.84 -30.41
N GLU A 544 -5.19 -37.57 -30.34
CA GLU A 544 -5.88 -37.04 -29.16
C GLU A 544 -7.19 -36.30 -29.51
N PRO A 545 -8.32 -36.63 -28.86
CA PRO A 545 -9.66 -36.23 -29.30
C PRO A 545 -9.97 -34.73 -29.18
N CYS A 546 -9.23 -33.97 -28.37
CA CYS A 546 -9.60 -32.59 -28.00
C CYS A 546 -9.21 -31.50 -29.02
N LEU A 547 -8.20 -31.71 -29.89
CA LEU A 547 -7.82 -30.71 -30.91
C LEU A 547 -8.72 -30.71 -32.15
N SER A 548 -9.37 -31.85 -32.44
CA SER A 548 -10.20 -32.05 -33.64
C SER A 548 -11.39 -31.08 -33.73
N VAL A 549 -11.91 -30.60 -32.60
CA VAL A 549 -13.08 -29.72 -32.54
C VAL A 549 -12.69 -28.25 -32.73
N SER A 550 -11.61 -27.78 -32.10
CA SER A 550 -11.16 -26.38 -32.24
C SER A 550 -10.64 -26.07 -33.64
N LEU A 551 -9.82 -26.94 -34.23
CA LEU A 551 -9.31 -26.77 -35.59
C LEU A 551 -10.43 -26.76 -36.64
N ARG A 552 -11.46 -27.60 -36.46
CA ARG A 552 -12.63 -27.66 -37.34
C ARG A 552 -13.51 -26.40 -37.21
N ILE A 553 -13.62 -25.82 -36.02
CA ILE A 553 -14.38 -24.59 -35.76
C ILE A 553 -13.66 -23.33 -36.27
N GLU A 554 -12.34 -23.22 -36.09
CA GLU A 554 -11.55 -22.06 -36.53
C GLU A 554 -11.38 -22.03 -38.06
N TRP A 555 -11.30 -23.20 -38.71
CA TRP A 555 -11.31 -23.31 -40.17
C TRP A 555 -12.67 -22.95 -40.77
N MET A 556 -13.79 -23.35 -40.15
CA MET A 556 -15.13 -22.90 -40.56
C MET A 556 -15.33 -21.38 -40.43
N LYS A 557 -14.66 -20.73 -39.47
CA LYS A 557 -14.75 -19.27 -39.26
C LYS A 557 -13.84 -18.46 -40.18
N SER A 558 -12.73 -19.04 -40.66
CA SER A 558 -11.71 -18.34 -41.46
C SER A 558 -11.85 -18.55 -42.97
N CYS A 559 -12.82 -19.36 -43.41
CA CYS A 559 -13.09 -19.58 -44.82
C CYS A 559 -13.89 -18.40 -45.41
N PRO A 560 -13.34 -17.61 -46.36
CA PRO A 560 -14.12 -16.57 -47.01
C PRO A 560 -15.17 -17.24 -47.89
N ARG A 561 -16.43 -17.24 -47.45
CA ARG A 561 -17.55 -17.65 -48.31
C ARG A 561 -17.44 -16.85 -49.61
N ARG A 562 -17.19 -17.55 -50.72
CA ARG A 562 -17.52 -17.08 -52.07
C ARG A 562 -18.92 -16.49 -51.97
N ARG A 563 -19.07 -15.18 -52.27
CA ARG A 563 -20.34 -14.62 -52.72
C ARG A 563 -20.69 -15.36 -54.02
N GLN A 564 -21.33 -16.51 -53.91
CA GLN A 564 -21.99 -17.13 -55.05
C GLN A 564 -23.17 -16.23 -55.39
N LYS A 565 -23.10 -15.73 -56.63
CA LYS A 565 -24.18 -15.20 -57.45
C LYS A 565 -25.55 -15.74 -57.01
N LYS A 566 -26.46 -14.85 -56.62
CA LYS A 566 -27.89 -15.11 -56.84
C LYS A 566 -28.16 -14.97 -58.33
N PRO A 567 -28.86 -15.90 -58.98
CA PRO A 567 -29.40 -15.66 -60.31
C PRO A 567 -30.56 -14.67 -60.19
N SER A 568 -30.61 -13.75 -61.14
CA SER A 568 -31.78 -12.93 -61.47
C SER A 568 -32.92 -13.81 -61.96
N CYS A 569 -34.15 -13.57 -61.49
CA CYS A 569 -35.39 -13.63 -62.27
C CYS A 569 -36.56 -13.08 -61.45
N CYS A 570 -37.28 -12.15 -62.08
CA CYS A 570 -38.61 -11.55 -61.84
C CYS A 570 -39.06 -11.23 -60.41
#